data_AF-S7U2P3-F1
#
_entry.id   AF-S7U2P3-F1
#
_cell.length_a   1.000
_cell.length_b   1.000
_cell.length_c   1.000
_cell.angle_alpha   90.00
_cell.angle_beta   90.00
_cell.angle_gamma   90.00
#
_symmetry.space_group_name_H-M   'P 1'
#
loop_
_entity.id
_entity.type
_entity.pdbx_description
1 polymer ?
#
loop_
_entity_poly.entity_id
_entity_poly.type
_entity_poly.pdbx_seq_one_letter_code
_entity_poly.pdbx_strand_id
1 'polypeptide(L)'
;MARIRIEQFGPVELFDEEIADVTVLIGPQASGKSTISKLIFFFQSIPDEWVNYLLSVRQTEEHNPFFEFNKRLRRKFVGYFGTTKHMKPFHIRYEYDVQKFVRLDLKDGYVQIHFSDPLKREIQENFLHVVKLKKEMQYEQQQLDDFWNVSSWKVRQQNILETVKASIAEVFGDSKTPIFIPAGRSLVATLSDQLQDINPQQLDVLTEQFIERINLLKKMFSHSFEEIIEDRKKFSTEKIDFEAIRLAIKMIEGVMKGKYMFSDYGERIFF
;
A
#
# COMPACT_ATOMS: atom_id res chain seq x y z
N MET A 1 7.12 15.06 -10.46
CA MET A 1 6.17 15.35 -9.36
C MET A 1 4.80 14.92 -9.84
N ALA A 2 4.00 14.33 -8.96
CA ALA A 2 2.66 13.87 -9.34
C ALA A 2 1.69 15.05 -9.38
N ARG A 3 0.66 14.98 -10.24
CA ARG A 3 -0.41 15.99 -10.34
C ARG A 3 -1.77 15.32 -10.26
N ILE A 4 -2.72 15.94 -9.59
CA ILE A 4 -4.10 15.45 -9.54
C ILE A 4 -5.07 16.53 -10.01
N ARG A 5 -5.99 16.12 -10.88
CA ARG A 5 -7.13 16.91 -11.33
C ARG A 5 -8.42 16.19 -11.00
N ILE A 6 -9.34 16.87 -10.33
CA ILE A 6 -10.62 16.35 -9.86
C ILE A 6 -11.70 17.30 -10.37
N GLU A 7 -12.70 16.76 -11.05
CA GLU A 7 -13.86 17.49 -11.55
C GLU A 7 -15.14 16.77 -11.11
N GLN A 8 -16.02 17.51 -10.43
CA GLN A 8 -17.37 17.08 -10.07
C GLN A 8 -17.45 15.81 -9.20
N PHE A 9 -16.52 15.63 -8.26
CA PHE A 9 -16.49 14.46 -7.37
C PHE A 9 -16.84 14.79 -5.91
N GLY A 10 -18.02 14.33 -5.48
CA GLY A 10 -18.53 14.63 -4.14
C GLY A 10 -18.67 16.14 -3.92
N PRO A 11 -18.10 16.72 -2.85
CA PRO A 11 -18.11 18.17 -2.62
C PRO A 11 -17.03 18.94 -3.42
N VAL A 12 -16.21 18.25 -4.23
CA VAL A 12 -15.12 18.88 -5.00
C VAL A 12 -15.61 19.19 -6.41
N GLU A 13 -15.85 20.47 -6.70
CA GLU A 13 -16.25 20.92 -8.04
C GLU A 13 -15.07 20.89 -9.01
N LEU A 14 -13.95 21.51 -8.60
CA LEU A 14 -12.68 21.53 -9.32
C LEU A 14 -11.52 21.57 -8.32
N PHE A 15 -10.51 20.73 -8.54
CA PHE A 15 -9.22 20.78 -7.87
C PHE A 15 -8.16 20.31 -8.85
N ASP A 16 -7.14 21.12 -9.16
CA ASP A 16 -6.12 20.83 -10.17
C ASP A 16 -4.77 21.32 -9.67
N GLU A 17 -4.04 20.45 -8.96
CA GLU A 17 -2.83 20.82 -8.23
C GLU A 17 -1.75 19.77 -8.34
N GLU A 18 -0.50 20.23 -8.24
CA GLU A 18 0.67 19.36 -8.08
C GLU A 18 0.81 18.92 -6.62
N ILE A 19 1.19 17.66 -6.43
CA ILE A 19 1.42 17.09 -5.10
C ILE A 19 2.87 17.34 -4.71
N ALA A 20 3.07 18.33 -3.84
CA ALA A 20 4.36 18.64 -3.24
C ALA A 20 4.70 17.67 -2.10
N ASP A 21 5.98 17.66 -1.68
CA ASP A 21 6.48 16.84 -0.57
C ASP A 21 5.67 17.04 0.73
N VAL A 22 5.21 18.27 0.96
CA VAL A 22 4.27 18.61 2.03
C VAL A 22 3.11 19.36 1.42
N THR A 23 1.92 18.74 1.43
CA THR A 23 0.68 19.33 0.95
C THR A 23 -0.29 19.50 2.11
N VAL A 24 -0.72 20.74 2.39
CA VAL A 24 -1.64 21.07 3.49
C VAL A 24 -2.98 21.53 2.93
N LEU A 25 -4.03 20.73 3.13
CA LEU A 25 -5.40 21.07 2.70
C LEU A 25 -6.17 21.69 3.87
N ILE A 26 -6.54 22.96 3.75
CA ILE A 26 -7.31 23.71 4.76
C ILE A 26 -8.66 24.17 4.20
N GLY A 27 -9.65 24.34 5.08
CA GLY A 27 -10.97 24.82 4.69
C GLY A 27 -12.09 24.36 5.63
N PRO A 28 -13.33 24.84 5.44
CA PRO A 28 -14.48 24.52 6.29
C PRO A 28 -14.82 23.02 6.37
N GLN A 29 -15.60 22.59 7.37
CA GLN A 29 -16.07 21.21 7.44
C GLN A 29 -16.81 20.82 6.15
N ALA A 30 -16.68 19.56 5.73
CA ALA A 30 -17.29 19.01 4.50
C ALA A 30 -16.85 19.66 3.17
N SER A 31 -15.81 20.51 3.16
CA SER A 31 -15.27 21.14 1.94
C SER A 31 -14.48 20.22 0.99
N GLY A 32 -14.55 18.90 1.16
CA GLY A 32 -13.85 17.93 0.29
C GLY A 32 -12.39 17.61 0.61
N LYS A 33 -11.80 18.17 1.67
CA LYS A 33 -10.40 17.85 2.09
C LYS A 33 -10.14 16.35 2.22
N SER A 34 -11.02 15.64 2.93
CA SER A 34 -10.89 14.18 3.08
C SER A 34 -11.03 13.47 1.74
N THR A 35 -11.97 13.90 0.89
CA THR A 35 -12.16 13.36 -0.46
C THR A 35 -10.89 13.48 -1.30
N ILE A 36 -10.25 14.66 -1.31
CA ILE A 36 -8.99 14.89 -2.03
C ILE A 36 -7.89 13.97 -1.49
N SER A 37 -7.70 13.92 -0.16
CA SER A 37 -6.68 13.05 0.45
C SER A 37 -6.90 11.57 0.17
N LYS A 38 -8.16 11.09 0.16
CA LYS A 38 -8.52 9.71 -0.15
C LYS A 38 -8.27 9.39 -1.62
N LEU A 39 -8.51 10.33 -2.54
CA LEU A 39 -8.20 10.15 -3.96
C LEU A 39 -6.70 10.07 -4.19
N ILE A 40 -5.92 10.99 -3.61
CA ILE A 40 -4.45 10.94 -3.68
C ILE A 40 -3.96 9.58 -3.16
N PHE A 41 -4.43 9.16 -1.99
CA PHE A 41 -4.09 7.85 -1.43
C PHE A 41 -4.51 6.69 -2.33
N PHE A 42 -5.72 6.73 -2.90
CA PHE A 42 -6.19 5.70 -3.82
C PHE A 42 -5.22 5.52 -4.99
N PHE A 43 -4.84 6.61 -5.68
CA PHE A 43 -3.90 6.56 -6.79
C PHE A 43 -2.51 6.10 -6.35
N GLN A 44 -1.97 6.67 -5.26
CA GLN A 44 -0.68 6.24 -4.71
C GLN A 44 -0.66 4.77 -4.28
N SER A 45 -1.81 4.17 -4.00
CA SER A 45 -1.93 2.75 -3.62
C SER A 45 -2.10 1.77 -4.79
N ILE A 46 -2.22 2.27 -6.03
CA ILE A 46 -2.33 1.43 -7.23
C ILE A 46 -1.09 0.55 -7.43
N PRO A 47 0.15 1.03 -7.25
CA PRO A 47 1.35 0.20 -7.40
C PRO A 47 1.39 -0.98 -6.42
N ASP A 48 1.03 -0.75 -5.16
CA ASP A 48 0.92 -1.82 -4.16
C ASP A 48 -0.19 -2.82 -4.52
N GLU A 49 -1.32 -2.34 -5.03
CA GLU A 49 -2.40 -3.20 -5.51
C GLU A 49 -1.95 -4.07 -6.69
N TRP A 50 -1.12 -3.52 -7.57
CA TRP A 50 -0.54 -4.24 -8.69
C TRP A 50 0.37 -5.38 -8.22
N VAL A 51 1.21 -5.14 -7.20
CA VAL A 51 2.02 -6.20 -6.59
C VAL A 51 1.17 -7.27 -5.94
N ASN A 52 0.18 -6.88 -5.14
CA ASN A 52 -0.71 -7.84 -4.51
C ASN A 52 -1.47 -8.67 -5.56
N TYR A 53 -1.84 -8.05 -6.69
CA TYR A 53 -2.40 -8.76 -7.83
C TYR A 53 -1.40 -9.76 -8.39
N LEU A 54 -0.20 -9.33 -8.78
CA LEU A 54 0.85 -10.21 -9.33
C LEU A 54 1.22 -11.37 -8.42
N LEU A 55 1.34 -11.14 -7.12
CA LEU A 55 1.62 -12.20 -6.14
C LEU A 55 0.48 -13.23 -6.10
N SER A 56 -0.77 -12.78 -6.20
CA SER A 56 -1.95 -13.64 -6.17
C SER A 56 -2.25 -14.40 -7.47
N VAL A 57 -1.73 -13.93 -8.62
CA VAL A 57 -1.94 -14.57 -9.92
C VAL A 57 -1.34 -15.97 -9.91
N ARG A 58 -2.15 -16.97 -10.24
CA ARG A 58 -1.73 -18.37 -10.36
C ARG A 58 -1.02 -18.61 -11.69
N GLN A 59 -0.12 -19.59 -11.70
CA GLN A 59 0.79 -19.90 -12.82
C GLN A 59 0.09 -20.26 -14.14
N THR A 60 -1.18 -20.68 -14.08
CA THR A 60 -1.95 -21.21 -15.21
C THR A 60 -2.99 -20.25 -15.79
N GLU A 61 -3.13 -19.04 -15.22
CA GLU A 61 -4.19 -18.11 -15.63
C GLU A 61 -3.75 -17.25 -16.83
N GLU A 62 -4.20 -17.62 -18.04
CA GLU A 62 -4.15 -16.76 -19.24
C GLU A 62 -5.28 -15.73 -19.24
N HIS A 63 -5.45 -15.03 -18.13
CA HIS A 63 -6.44 -13.97 -18.01
C HIS A 63 -5.87 -12.64 -18.48
N ASN A 64 -6.74 -11.79 -19.03
CA ASN A 64 -6.40 -10.41 -19.33
C ASN A 64 -6.08 -9.69 -18.00
N PRO A 65 -4.82 -9.30 -17.74
CA PRO A 65 -4.43 -8.74 -16.46
C PRO A 65 -5.16 -7.44 -16.14
N PHE A 66 -5.49 -6.66 -17.17
CA PHE A 66 -6.25 -5.43 -16.98
C PHE A 66 -7.67 -5.68 -16.53
N PHE A 67 -8.32 -6.77 -16.94
CA PHE A 67 -9.69 -7.03 -16.53
C PHE A 67 -9.79 -7.27 -15.02
N GLU A 68 -8.99 -8.20 -14.50
CA GLU A 68 -8.99 -8.52 -13.07
C GLU A 68 -8.39 -7.39 -12.23
N PHE A 69 -7.35 -6.71 -12.71
CA PHE A 69 -6.78 -5.57 -12.01
C PHE A 69 -7.77 -4.40 -11.91
N ASN A 70 -8.46 -4.05 -13.00
CA ASN A 70 -9.51 -3.03 -12.96
C ASN A 70 -10.64 -3.40 -12.00
N LYS A 71 -11.01 -4.68 -11.92
CA LYS A 71 -12.04 -5.15 -10.99
C LYS A 71 -11.61 -4.97 -9.53
N ARG A 72 -10.33 -5.23 -9.20
CA ARG A 72 -9.77 -4.96 -7.86
C ARG A 72 -9.79 -3.47 -7.53
N LEU A 73 -9.30 -2.64 -8.43
CA LEU A 73 -9.30 -1.19 -8.25
C LEU A 73 -10.71 -0.61 -8.10
N ARG A 74 -11.69 -1.12 -8.86
CA ARG A 74 -13.11 -0.73 -8.69
C ARG A 74 -13.65 -1.09 -7.31
N ARG A 75 -13.38 -2.30 -6.82
CA ARG A 75 -13.78 -2.71 -5.46
C ARG A 75 -13.14 -1.82 -4.40
N LYS A 76 -11.85 -1.53 -4.54
CA LYS A 76 -11.11 -0.61 -3.64
C LYS A 76 -11.72 0.80 -3.65
N PHE A 77 -12.01 1.33 -4.83
CA PHE A 77 -12.69 2.61 -4.99
C PHE A 77 -14.05 2.63 -4.27
N VAL A 78 -14.89 1.61 -4.48
CA VAL A 78 -16.18 1.49 -3.80
C VAL A 78 -16.01 1.34 -2.29
N GLY A 79 -14.97 0.65 -1.82
CA GLY A 79 -14.64 0.58 -0.40
C GLY A 79 -14.31 1.94 0.23
N TYR A 80 -13.69 2.85 -0.54
CA TYR A 80 -13.30 4.17 -0.03
C TYR A 80 -14.40 5.23 -0.13
N PHE A 81 -15.23 5.16 -1.18
CA PHE A 81 -16.17 6.22 -1.55
C PHE A 81 -17.64 5.77 -1.56
N GLY A 82 -17.91 4.49 -1.32
CA GLY A 82 -19.24 3.92 -1.44
C GLY A 82 -19.65 3.62 -2.89
N THR A 83 -20.91 3.24 -3.07
CA THR A 83 -21.43 2.86 -4.39
C THR A 83 -21.55 4.07 -5.32
N THR A 84 -21.21 3.88 -6.59
CA THR A 84 -21.16 4.96 -7.59
C THR A 84 -22.48 5.21 -8.32
N LYS A 85 -23.50 4.36 -8.11
CA LYS A 85 -24.77 4.40 -8.86
C LYS A 85 -25.54 5.72 -8.69
N HIS A 86 -25.36 6.39 -7.56
CA HIS A 86 -26.04 7.65 -7.24
C HIS A 86 -25.16 8.88 -7.50
N MET A 87 -23.92 8.69 -7.95
CA MET A 87 -22.99 9.80 -8.16
C MET A 87 -23.30 10.49 -9.49
N LYS A 88 -23.08 11.81 -9.52
CA LYS A 88 -23.06 12.58 -10.76
C LYS A 88 -21.83 12.18 -11.60
N PRO A 89 -21.86 12.39 -12.93
CA PRO A 89 -20.68 12.24 -13.76
C PRO A 89 -19.50 13.03 -13.18
N PHE A 90 -18.34 12.38 -13.11
CA PHE A 90 -17.10 12.97 -12.60
C PHE A 90 -15.94 12.57 -13.50
N HIS A 91 -14.89 13.40 -13.47
CA HIS A 91 -13.63 13.14 -14.14
C HIS A 91 -12.49 13.37 -13.15
N ILE A 92 -11.66 12.35 -12.96
CA ILE A 92 -10.52 12.43 -12.05
C ILE A 92 -9.31 11.91 -12.80
N ARG A 93 -8.21 12.65 -12.77
CA ARG A 93 -6.97 12.29 -13.44
C ARG A 93 -5.82 12.45 -12.47
N TYR A 94 -4.99 11.42 -12.35
CA TYR A 94 -3.77 11.43 -11.57
C TYR A 94 -2.59 11.10 -12.47
N GLU A 95 -1.62 12.00 -12.51
CA GLU A 95 -0.41 11.91 -13.32
C GLU A 95 0.74 11.51 -12.39
N TYR A 96 1.37 10.36 -12.65
CA TYR A 96 2.59 9.95 -11.96
C TYR A 96 3.80 10.68 -12.53
N ASP A 97 3.81 10.84 -13.86
CA ASP A 97 4.74 11.65 -14.63
C ASP A 97 4.05 12.22 -15.89
N VAL A 98 4.83 12.83 -16.79
CA VAL A 98 4.34 13.48 -18.02
C VAL A 98 3.59 12.53 -18.96
N GLN A 99 3.94 11.24 -18.98
CA GLN A 99 3.40 10.23 -19.89
C GLN A 99 2.47 9.23 -19.19
N LYS A 100 2.69 8.98 -17.90
CA LYS A 100 2.01 7.94 -17.12
C LYS A 100 0.93 8.56 -16.24
N PHE A 101 -0.32 8.19 -16.51
CA PHE A 101 -1.47 8.63 -15.73
C PHE A 101 -2.54 7.55 -15.60
N VAL A 102 -3.38 7.72 -14.57
CA VAL A 102 -4.64 6.98 -14.40
C VAL A 102 -5.79 7.98 -14.36
N ARG A 103 -6.85 7.69 -15.12
CA ARG A 103 -8.09 8.48 -15.16
C ARG A 103 -9.27 7.64 -14.69
N LEU A 104 -10.14 8.26 -13.89
CA LEU A 104 -11.40 7.71 -13.43
C LEU A 104 -12.54 8.52 -14.05
N ASP A 105 -13.46 7.83 -14.71
CA ASP A 105 -14.67 8.42 -15.28
C ASP A 105 -15.89 7.64 -14.79
N LEU A 106 -17.02 8.31 -14.59
CA LEU A 106 -18.27 7.59 -14.32
C LEU A 106 -18.97 7.24 -15.63
N LYS A 107 -19.25 5.95 -15.86
CA LYS A 107 -20.06 5.47 -16.99
C LYS A 107 -21.06 4.42 -16.53
N ASP A 108 -22.32 4.58 -16.92
CA ASP A 108 -23.42 3.65 -16.61
C ASP A 108 -23.55 3.36 -15.10
N GLY A 109 -23.25 4.35 -14.25
CA GLY A 109 -23.27 4.24 -12.79
C GLY A 109 -22.07 3.49 -12.18
N TYR A 110 -21.06 3.15 -12.98
CA TYR A 110 -19.84 2.47 -12.53
C TYR A 110 -18.59 3.26 -12.88
N VAL A 111 -17.63 3.31 -11.95
CA VAL A 111 -16.32 3.91 -12.21
C VAL A 111 -15.55 3.10 -13.26
N GLN A 112 -15.15 3.77 -14.33
CA GLN A 112 -14.24 3.28 -15.35
C GLN A 112 -12.85 3.78 -15.04
N ILE A 113 -11.86 2.89 -15.17
CA ILE A 113 -10.47 3.17 -14.81
C ILE A 113 -9.67 3.02 -16.11
N HIS A 114 -8.95 4.08 -16.45
CA HIS A 114 -8.22 4.18 -17.71
C HIS A 114 -6.77 4.52 -17.41
N PHE A 115 -5.88 3.61 -17.79
CA PHE A 115 -4.44 3.83 -17.78
C PHE A 115 -4.00 4.47 -19.10
N SER A 116 -3.03 5.37 -19.04
CA SER A 116 -2.31 5.86 -20.21
C SER A 116 -1.64 4.71 -20.98
N ASP A 117 -1.49 4.84 -22.30
CA ASP A 117 -0.92 3.78 -23.13
C ASP A 117 0.53 3.38 -22.79
N PRO A 118 1.44 4.30 -22.39
CA PRO A 118 2.75 3.92 -21.85
C PRO A 118 2.62 3.03 -20.61
N LEU A 119 1.85 3.48 -19.61
CA LEU A 119 1.63 2.71 -18.38
C LEU A 119 0.97 1.35 -18.63
N LYS A 120 0.03 1.24 -19.58
CA LYS A 120 -0.53 -0.06 -19.99
C LYS A 120 0.53 -1.00 -20.55
N ARG A 121 1.41 -0.50 -21.41
CA ARG A 121 2.46 -1.34 -22.01
C ARG A 121 3.38 -1.90 -20.93
N GLU A 122 3.84 -1.04 -20.02
CA GLU A 122 4.73 -1.46 -18.93
C GLU A 122 4.05 -2.43 -17.94
N ILE A 123 2.78 -2.20 -17.58
CA ILE A 123 2.00 -3.14 -16.76
C ILE A 123 1.88 -4.51 -17.46
N GLN A 124 1.61 -4.52 -18.78
CA GLN A 124 1.49 -5.75 -19.55
C GLN A 124 2.82 -6.50 -19.64
N GLU A 125 3.91 -5.80 -19.93
CA GLU A 125 5.26 -6.37 -20.00
C GLU A 125 5.68 -6.96 -18.66
N ASN A 126 5.43 -6.21 -17.58
CA ASN A 126 5.71 -6.66 -16.22
C ASN A 126 4.88 -7.89 -15.82
N PHE A 127 3.59 -7.93 -16.18
CA PHE A 127 2.74 -9.11 -15.98
C PHE A 127 3.30 -10.34 -16.68
N LEU A 128 3.64 -10.22 -17.97
CA LEU A 128 4.19 -11.31 -18.77
C LEU A 128 5.52 -11.81 -18.19
N HIS A 129 6.38 -10.89 -17.74
CA HIS A 129 7.64 -11.21 -17.10
C HIS A 129 7.44 -12.02 -15.81
N VAL A 130 6.54 -11.58 -14.92
CA VAL A 130 6.27 -12.28 -13.65
C VAL A 130 5.62 -13.64 -13.88
N VAL A 131 4.69 -13.75 -14.83
CA VAL A 131 4.07 -15.05 -15.19
C VAL A 131 5.13 -16.01 -15.73
N LYS A 132 6.04 -15.53 -16.58
CA LYS A 132 7.17 -16.33 -17.10
C LYS A 132 8.06 -16.83 -15.97
N LEU A 133 8.52 -15.95 -15.08
CA LEU A 133 9.33 -16.31 -13.92
C LEU A 133 8.63 -17.38 -13.05
N LYS A 134 7.34 -17.19 -12.76
CA LYS A 134 6.57 -18.16 -11.98
C LYS A 134 6.44 -19.53 -12.66
N LYS A 135 6.36 -19.58 -14.00
CA LYS A 135 6.32 -20.83 -14.78
C LYS A 135 7.67 -21.55 -14.79
N GLU A 136 8.76 -20.82 -14.99
CA GLU A 136 10.13 -21.38 -14.97
C GLU A 136 10.43 -22.05 -13.62
N MET A 137 10.08 -21.37 -12.52
CA MET A 137 10.25 -21.92 -11.17
C MET A 137 9.41 -23.17 -10.90
N GLN A 138 8.20 -23.25 -11.47
CA GLN A 138 7.36 -24.45 -11.33
C GLN A 138 7.98 -25.65 -12.05
N TYR A 139 8.52 -25.44 -13.25
CA TYR A 139 9.19 -26.49 -14.02
C TYR A 139 10.41 -27.04 -13.28
N GLU A 140 11.24 -26.17 -12.71
CA GLU A 140 12.36 -26.58 -11.86
C GLU A 140 11.91 -27.34 -10.60
N GLN A 141 10.77 -26.97 -10.04
CA GLN A 141 10.22 -27.62 -8.85
C GLN A 141 9.62 -29.01 -9.14
N GLN A 142 9.04 -29.21 -10.32
CA GLN A 142 8.53 -30.53 -10.74
C GLN A 142 9.65 -31.53 -11.07
N GLN A 143 10.88 -31.06 -11.34
CA GLN A 143 12.04 -31.93 -11.55
C GLN A 143 12.79 -32.32 -10.25
N LEU A 144 12.57 -31.58 -9.16
CA LEU A 144 13.22 -31.81 -7.86
C LEU A 144 12.20 -32.37 -6.86
N ASP A 145 12.11 -33.70 -6.81
CA ASP A 145 11.31 -34.42 -5.82
C ASP A 145 12.06 -34.38 -4.48
N ASP A 146 11.81 -33.38 -3.63
CA ASP A 146 12.36 -33.39 -2.26
C ASP A 146 11.53 -32.59 -1.24
N PHE A 147 10.94 -33.36 -0.33
CA PHE A 147 10.16 -32.98 0.85
C PHE A 147 10.93 -32.08 1.86
N TRP A 148 12.25 -31.91 1.68
CA TRP A 148 13.14 -31.18 2.61
C TRP A 148 13.45 -29.72 2.22
N ASN A 149 12.94 -29.21 1.09
CA ASN A 149 13.33 -27.92 0.52
C ASN A 149 12.49 -26.70 0.96
N VAL A 150 11.90 -26.71 2.16
CA VAL A 150 11.07 -25.60 2.67
C VAL A 150 11.85 -24.27 2.76
N SER A 151 13.14 -24.32 3.09
CA SER A 151 14.01 -23.15 3.15
C SER A 151 14.29 -22.55 1.77
N SER A 152 14.58 -23.37 0.76
CA SER A 152 14.80 -22.90 -0.61
C SER A 152 13.51 -22.41 -1.27
N TRP A 153 12.35 -23.01 -0.95
CA TRP A 153 11.03 -22.46 -1.29
C TRP A 153 10.86 -21.04 -0.75
N LYS A 154 11.13 -20.82 0.55
CA LYS A 154 10.97 -19.50 1.18
C LYS A 154 11.89 -18.44 0.56
N VAL A 155 13.16 -18.78 0.32
CA VAL A 155 14.13 -17.88 -0.34
C VAL A 155 13.66 -17.53 -1.76
N ARG A 156 13.16 -18.52 -2.51
CA ARG A 156 12.62 -18.32 -3.86
C ARG A 156 11.37 -17.42 -3.88
N GLN A 157 10.45 -17.60 -2.93
CA GLN A 157 9.28 -16.71 -2.78
C GLN A 157 9.70 -15.28 -2.42
N GLN A 158 10.72 -15.14 -1.58
CA GLN A 158 11.28 -13.85 -1.21
C GLN A 158 11.92 -13.14 -2.42
N ASN A 159 12.65 -13.88 -3.27
CA ASN A 159 13.23 -13.34 -4.50
C ASN A 159 12.15 -12.86 -5.49
N ILE A 160 11.04 -13.61 -5.64
CA ILE A 160 9.89 -13.15 -6.44
C ILE A 160 9.33 -11.85 -5.86
N LEU A 161 9.13 -11.79 -4.53
CA LEU A 161 8.61 -10.61 -3.86
C LEU A 161 9.49 -9.40 -4.12
N GLU A 162 10.82 -9.54 -4.02
CA GLU A 162 11.78 -8.47 -4.29
C GLU A 162 11.79 -8.06 -5.76
N THR A 163 11.73 -9.02 -6.68
CA THR A 163 11.69 -8.76 -8.13
C THR A 163 10.41 -8.00 -8.51
N VAL A 164 9.26 -8.45 -7.98
CA VAL A 164 7.97 -7.80 -8.18
C VAL A 164 7.97 -6.40 -7.57
N LYS A 165 8.55 -6.21 -6.39
CA LYS A 165 8.67 -4.89 -5.75
C LYS A 165 9.60 -3.94 -6.53
N ALA A 166 10.74 -4.42 -7.00
CA ALA A 166 11.67 -3.63 -7.83
C ALA A 166 10.97 -3.16 -9.12
N SER A 167 10.16 -4.04 -9.71
CA SER A 167 9.43 -3.71 -10.93
C SER A 167 8.34 -2.65 -10.75
N ILE A 168 7.83 -2.42 -9.53
CA ILE A 168 6.94 -1.27 -9.26
C ILE A 168 7.66 0.04 -9.60
N ALA A 169 8.90 0.17 -9.13
CA ALA A 169 9.65 1.42 -9.26
C ALA A 169 9.84 1.79 -10.74
N GLU A 170 10.06 0.77 -11.58
CA GLU A 170 10.17 0.93 -13.03
C GLU A 170 8.84 1.34 -13.68
N VAL A 171 7.74 0.67 -13.32
CA VAL A 171 6.43 0.89 -13.94
C VAL A 171 5.81 2.23 -13.51
N PHE A 172 5.82 2.54 -12.22
CA PHE A 172 5.10 3.69 -11.66
C PHE A 172 5.99 4.88 -11.28
N GLY A 173 7.32 4.73 -11.33
CA GLY A 173 8.27 5.80 -10.99
C GLY A 173 8.33 6.13 -9.49
N ASP A 174 7.59 5.40 -8.64
CA ASP A 174 7.59 5.54 -7.19
C ASP A 174 7.53 4.15 -6.54
N SER A 175 8.45 3.90 -5.60
CA SER A 175 8.53 2.66 -4.83
C SER A 175 8.04 2.82 -3.39
N LYS A 176 7.50 3.99 -3.02
CA LYS A 176 7.03 4.27 -1.66
C LYS A 176 5.68 3.61 -1.44
N THR A 177 5.57 2.87 -0.33
CA THR A 177 4.28 2.36 0.16
C THR A 177 3.49 3.50 0.82
N PRO A 178 2.35 3.93 0.27
CA PRO A 178 1.53 4.96 0.90
C PRO A 178 0.96 4.48 2.24
N ILE A 179 0.79 5.43 3.16
CA ILE A 179 0.17 5.20 4.47
C ILE A 179 -0.97 6.20 4.63
N PHE A 180 -2.18 5.69 4.84
CA PHE A 180 -3.32 6.53 5.20
C PHE A 180 -3.48 6.54 6.72
N ILE A 181 -3.48 7.74 7.31
CA ILE A 181 -3.72 7.93 8.74
C ILE A 181 -5.09 8.57 8.90
N PRO A 182 -6.10 7.84 9.42
CA PRO A 182 -7.46 8.35 9.56
C PRO A 182 -7.54 9.39 10.69
N ALA A 183 -8.53 10.28 10.60
CA ALA A 183 -8.81 11.25 11.67
C ALA A 183 -9.16 10.56 13.00
N GLY A 184 -9.83 9.40 12.94
CA GLY A 184 -10.20 8.57 14.09
C GLY A 184 -9.06 7.77 14.72
N ARG A 185 -7.80 7.99 14.33
CA ARG A 185 -6.63 7.22 14.83
C ARG A 185 -6.49 7.21 16.35
N SER A 186 -6.99 8.24 17.05
CA SER A 186 -6.93 8.30 18.52
C SER A 186 -7.70 7.16 19.18
N LEU A 187 -8.78 6.68 18.55
CA LEU A 187 -9.55 5.53 19.04
C LEU A 187 -8.68 4.28 19.17
N VAL A 188 -7.72 4.11 18.27
CA VAL A 188 -6.78 2.97 18.25
C VAL A 188 -5.85 2.99 19.46
N ALA A 189 -5.41 4.18 19.87
CA ALA A 189 -4.56 4.33 21.06
C ALA A 189 -5.37 4.18 22.35
N THR A 190 -6.63 4.64 22.37
CA THR A 190 -7.49 4.55 23.57
C THR A 190 -8.04 3.15 23.81
N LEU A 191 -8.37 2.42 22.74
CA LEU A 191 -8.97 1.08 22.82
C LEU A 191 -7.97 -0.02 22.49
N SER A 192 -6.66 0.23 22.59
CA SER A 192 -5.59 -0.68 22.11
C SER A 192 -5.82 -2.16 22.46
N ASP A 193 -6.26 -2.40 23.70
CA ASP A 193 -6.45 -3.75 24.27
C ASP A 193 -7.81 -4.35 23.86
N GLN A 194 -8.80 -3.51 23.55
CA GLN A 194 -10.15 -3.88 23.11
C GLN A 194 -10.33 -3.80 21.58
N LEU A 195 -9.29 -3.39 20.84
CA LEU A 195 -9.33 -3.30 19.37
C LEU A 195 -9.68 -4.63 18.71
N GLN A 196 -9.33 -5.75 19.36
CA GLN A 196 -9.68 -7.10 18.89
C GLN A 196 -11.18 -7.37 18.96
N ASP A 197 -11.89 -6.68 19.85
CA ASP A 197 -13.34 -6.82 20.06
C ASP A 197 -14.14 -5.83 19.19
N ILE A 198 -13.48 -4.88 18.53
CA ILE A 198 -14.14 -3.96 17.61
C ILE A 198 -14.52 -4.72 16.34
N ASN A 199 -15.82 -4.90 16.11
CA ASN A 199 -16.31 -5.50 14.88
C ASN A 199 -15.91 -4.62 13.68
N PRO A 200 -15.04 -5.10 12.77
CA PRO A 200 -14.54 -4.32 11.64
C PRO A 200 -15.65 -3.81 10.73
N GLN A 201 -16.80 -4.50 10.72
CA GLN A 201 -17.97 -4.17 9.89
C GLN A 201 -18.63 -2.82 10.21
N GLN A 202 -18.28 -2.19 11.34
CA GLN A 202 -18.79 -0.85 11.71
C GLN A 202 -17.82 0.29 11.40
N LEU A 203 -16.58 -0.02 11.00
CA LEU A 203 -15.57 0.98 10.67
C LEU A 203 -15.49 1.21 9.16
N ASP A 204 -15.03 2.40 8.75
CA ASP A 204 -14.71 2.62 7.34
C ASP A 204 -13.41 1.89 6.97
N VAL A 205 -13.32 1.42 5.73
CA VAL A 205 -12.24 0.55 5.22
C VAL A 205 -10.83 1.12 5.48
N LEU A 206 -10.67 2.45 5.44
CA LEU A 206 -9.37 3.08 5.68
C LEU A 206 -8.97 3.02 7.16
N THR A 207 -9.94 3.12 8.06
CA THR A 207 -9.70 2.96 9.50
C THR A 207 -9.40 1.51 9.84
N GLU A 208 -10.11 0.56 9.23
CA GLU A 208 -9.82 -0.87 9.34
C GLU A 208 -8.39 -1.19 8.88
N GLN A 209 -8.00 -0.75 7.68
CA GLN A 209 -6.63 -0.93 7.15
C GLN A 209 -5.56 -0.33 8.07
N PHE A 210 -5.86 0.82 8.69
CA PHE A 210 -4.96 1.45 9.66
C PHE A 210 -4.82 0.61 10.94
N ILE A 211 -5.93 0.11 11.51
CA ILE A 211 -5.92 -0.73 12.71
C ILE A 211 -5.18 -2.05 12.45
N GLU A 212 -5.46 -2.72 11.33
CA GLU A 212 -4.77 -3.95 10.95
C GLU A 212 -3.26 -3.75 10.88
N ARG A 213 -2.83 -2.66 10.22
CA ARG A 213 -1.40 -2.31 10.10
C ARG A 213 -0.78 -2.06 11.47
N ILE A 214 -1.46 -1.34 12.35
CA ILE A 214 -1.00 -1.08 13.71
C ILE A 214 -0.88 -2.39 14.50
N ASN A 215 -1.86 -3.29 14.43
CA ASN A 215 -1.81 -4.58 15.13
C ASN A 215 -0.69 -5.50 14.63
N LEU A 216 -0.37 -5.45 13.33
CA LEU A 216 0.77 -6.15 12.75
C LEU A 216 2.11 -5.58 13.28
N LEU A 217 2.22 -4.25 13.33
CA LEU A 217 3.46 -3.59 13.75
C LEU A 217 3.70 -3.67 15.26
N LYS A 218 2.66 -3.59 16.10
CA LYS A 218 2.78 -3.67 17.57
C LYS A 218 3.57 -4.89 18.04
N LYS A 219 3.33 -6.05 17.42
CA LYS A 219 4.03 -7.30 17.72
C LYS A 219 5.54 -7.23 17.50
N MET A 220 6.01 -6.34 16.63
CA MET A 220 7.44 -6.15 16.38
C MET A 220 8.14 -5.37 17.50
N PHE A 221 7.38 -4.65 18.34
CA PHE A 221 7.90 -3.84 19.44
C PHE A 221 7.82 -4.55 20.81
N SER A 222 7.69 -5.88 20.81
CA SER A 222 7.91 -6.68 22.02
C SER A 222 9.37 -6.64 22.49
N HIS A 223 10.27 -6.33 21.57
CA HIS A 223 11.70 -6.16 21.80
C HIS A 223 12.08 -4.69 21.70
N SER A 224 13.12 -4.31 22.44
CA SER A 224 13.74 -2.99 22.28
C SER A 224 14.34 -2.84 20.87
N PHE A 225 14.46 -1.60 20.38
CA PHE A 225 15.09 -1.37 19.08
C PHE A 225 16.52 -1.93 19.03
N GLU A 226 17.24 -1.87 20.15
CA GLU A 226 18.58 -2.43 20.30
C GLU A 226 18.60 -3.96 20.14
N GLU A 227 17.66 -4.67 20.78
CA GLU A 227 17.49 -6.12 20.62
C GLU A 227 17.20 -6.49 19.15
N ILE A 228 16.28 -5.77 18.51
CA ILE A 228 15.94 -6.01 17.09
C ILE A 228 17.18 -5.85 16.20
N ILE A 229 18.04 -4.88 16.48
CA ILE A 229 19.29 -4.67 15.74
C ILE A 229 20.29 -5.79 16.02
N GLU A 230 20.45 -6.18 17.29
CA GLU A 230 21.38 -7.26 17.67
C GLU A 230 21.01 -8.57 16.99
N ASP A 231 19.73 -8.91 16.95
CA ASP A 231 19.24 -10.10 16.27
C ASP A 231 19.52 -10.00 14.77
N ARG A 232 19.19 -8.87 14.13
CA ARG A 232 19.56 -8.66 12.72
C ARG A 232 21.06 -8.80 12.46
N LYS A 233 21.90 -8.30 13.36
CA LYS A 233 23.37 -8.40 13.25
C LYS A 233 23.86 -9.84 13.35
N LYS A 234 23.23 -10.67 14.19
CA LYS A 234 23.58 -12.07 14.39
C LYS A 234 23.07 -12.96 13.24
N PHE A 235 21.96 -12.59 12.60
CA PHE A 235 21.27 -13.43 11.63
C PHE A 235 21.30 -12.94 10.16
N SER A 236 21.83 -11.75 9.86
CA SER A 236 21.89 -11.20 8.49
C SER A 236 23.31 -11.07 7.95
N THR A 237 23.47 -11.34 6.66
CA THR A 237 24.70 -11.10 5.88
C THR A 237 24.68 -9.76 5.14
N GLU A 238 23.59 -8.98 5.24
CA GLU A 238 23.46 -7.69 4.59
C GLU A 238 24.38 -6.64 5.21
N LYS A 239 24.88 -5.70 4.38
CA LYS A 239 25.57 -4.50 4.86
C LYS A 239 24.54 -3.57 5.50
N ILE A 240 24.41 -3.67 6.82
CA ILE A 240 23.54 -2.79 7.60
C ILE A 240 24.29 -1.50 7.95
N ASP A 241 23.72 -0.34 7.61
CA ASP A 241 24.21 0.95 8.06
C ASP A 241 23.79 1.21 9.51
N PHE A 242 24.64 0.78 10.44
CA PHE A 242 24.38 0.93 11.88
C PHE A 242 24.44 2.39 12.35
N GLU A 243 25.13 3.28 11.64
CA GLU A 243 25.16 4.70 12.03
C GLU A 243 23.83 5.37 11.72
N ALA A 244 23.30 5.14 10.52
CA ALA A 244 21.97 5.62 10.14
C ALA A 244 20.87 5.09 11.09
N ILE A 245 20.94 3.81 11.48
CA ILE A 245 19.97 3.22 12.41
C ILE A 245 20.08 3.85 13.80
N ARG A 246 21.28 4.05 14.34
CA ARG A 246 21.46 4.71 15.65
C ARG A 246 20.94 6.13 15.63
N LEU A 247 21.16 6.85 14.53
CA LEU A 247 20.59 8.18 14.35
C LEU A 247 19.05 8.13 14.35
N ALA A 248 18.46 7.18 13.63
CA ALA A 248 17.01 7.01 13.59
C ALA A 248 16.43 6.70 14.98
N ILE A 249 17.03 5.80 15.76
CA ILE A 249 16.60 5.50 17.14
C ILE A 249 16.66 6.75 18.00
N LYS A 250 17.78 7.49 17.95
CA LYS A 250 17.93 8.73 18.72
C LYS A 250 16.87 9.77 18.35
N MET A 251 16.52 9.88 17.08
CA MET A 251 15.44 10.77 16.62
C MET A 251 14.08 10.30 17.15
N ILE A 252 13.79 9.00 17.07
CA ILE A 252 12.54 8.41 17.58
C ILE A 252 12.41 8.66 19.08
N GLU A 253 13.43 8.32 19.87
CA GLU A 253 13.47 8.54 21.32
C GLU A 253 13.37 10.03 21.67
N GLY A 254 13.97 10.91 20.86
CA GLY A 254 13.85 12.36 21.02
C GLY A 254 12.42 12.89 20.81
N VAL A 255 11.71 12.35 19.81
CA VAL A 255 10.30 12.71 19.54
C VAL A 255 9.37 12.11 20.60
N MET A 256 9.58 10.85 20.96
CA MET A 256 8.76 10.10 21.93
C MET A 256 9.07 10.49 23.38
N LYS A 257 10.24 11.08 23.62
CA LYS A 257 10.83 11.37 24.95
C LYS A 257 11.01 10.11 25.81
N GLY A 258 11.26 8.96 25.19
CA GLY A 258 11.46 7.67 25.86
C GLY A 258 11.43 6.50 24.88
N LYS A 259 11.56 5.29 25.42
CA LYS A 259 11.58 4.03 24.68
C LYS A 259 10.20 3.40 24.64
N TYR A 260 9.63 3.28 23.44
CA TYR A 260 8.36 2.58 23.24
C TYR A 260 8.57 1.06 23.32
N MET A 261 7.71 0.38 24.07
CA MET A 261 7.66 -1.08 24.13
C MET A 261 6.21 -1.57 24.25
N PHE A 262 5.96 -2.73 23.67
CA PHE A 262 4.69 -3.46 23.78
C PHE A 262 4.89 -4.71 24.64
N SER A 263 4.06 -4.88 25.68
CA SER A 263 4.14 -6.02 26.60
C SER A 263 2.74 -6.56 26.92
N ASP A 264 2.66 -7.65 27.68
CA ASP A 264 1.39 -8.19 28.20
C ASP A 264 0.61 -7.16 29.05
N TYR A 265 1.28 -6.11 29.53
CA TYR A 265 0.67 -5.01 30.28
C TYR A 265 0.30 -3.79 29.40
N GLY A 266 0.21 -4.00 28.08
CA GLY A 266 -0.12 -2.98 27.09
C GLY A 266 1.08 -2.19 26.57
N GLU A 267 0.78 -1.10 25.88
CA GLU A 267 1.75 -0.16 25.27
C GLU A 267 2.29 0.83 26.30
N ARG A 268 3.62 0.98 26.38
CA ARG A 268 4.26 1.90 27.33
C ARG A 268 5.44 2.64 26.71
N ILE A 269 5.72 3.82 27.25
CA ILE A 269 6.95 4.57 27.00
C ILE A 269 7.77 4.53 28.30
N PHE A 270 8.94 3.92 28.23
CA PHE A 270 9.92 3.84 29.31
C PHE A 270 10.87 5.04 29.23
N PHE A 271 11.22 5.62 30.38
CA PHE A 271 12.09 6.80 30.49
C PHE A 271 13.47 6.40 31.00
#